data_AF-A0A5Q4Z1R7-F1
#
_entry.id   AF-A0A5Q4Z1R7-F1
#
_cell.length_a   1.000
_cell.length_b   1.000
_cell.length_c   1.000
_cell.angle_alpha   90.00
_cell.angle_beta   90.00
_cell.angle_gamma   90.00
#
_symmetry.space_group_name_H-M   'P 1'
#
loop_
_entity.id
_entity.type
_entity.pdbx_description
1 polymer ?
#
loop_
_entity_poly.entity_id
_entity_poly.type
_entity_poly.pdbx_seq_one_letter_code
_entity_poly.pdbx_strand_id
1 'polypeptide(L)'
;MADSGWDIAMRRIDAEFDLAQFVASALVRKIAASNFRLPASDRVKVGYLPDEVIARIQHIVLESYLEAGEDIDEDILREDLWQQALTSRREMIANGELISEAEFRRRGNLTARRLSVLLADDSVFTIKVDGVEYFPALLAVPASQRRSIYAICQIIAPAPSDARLDFLTSRRERLGDRSPLEVLKSVDGFKTVSRMATAWATQWSRTVVKIFDGEHEVEPADIELLYTAAADVDPRRPLWERASNALHLHGYQWPLGPYPDVRIFSLFVARQAAGDSTPIREACVQIHVDGERILIRIAAAVGTRLHSETLPRDEHESFIEIAKRIVGYLCKHL
;
A
#
# COMPACT_ATOMS: atom_id res chain seq x y z
N MET A 1 -38.82 -15.51 -5.71
CA MET A 1 -37.88 -16.51 -6.26
C MET A 1 -36.56 -15.77 -6.39
N ALA A 2 -35.47 -16.27 -5.80
CA ALA A 2 -34.16 -15.68 -6.06
C ALA A 2 -33.83 -15.97 -7.52
N ASP A 3 -33.49 -14.93 -8.30
CA ASP A 3 -33.02 -15.13 -9.69
C ASP A 3 -31.71 -15.93 -9.61
N SER A 4 -31.59 -17.01 -10.40
CA SER A 4 -30.35 -17.79 -10.42
C SER A 4 -29.22 -16.98 -11.06
N GLY A 5 -27.96 -17.32 -10.77
CA GLY A 5 -26.82 -16.67 -11.43
C GLY A 5 -26.90 -16.79 -12.96
N TRP A 6 -27.49 -17.87 -13.46
CA TRP A 6 -27.77 -18.06 -14.89
C TRP A 6 -28.81 -17.06 -15.43
N ASP A 7 -29.92 -16.82 -14.71
CA ASP A 7 -30.97 -15.88 -15.14
C ASP A 7 -30.47 -14.43 -15.17
N ILE A 8 -29.64 -14.06 -14.18
CA ILE A 8 -28.98 -12.76 -14.12
C ILE A 8 -27.99 -12.61 -15.29
N ALA A 9 -27.15 -13.62 -15.53
CA ALA A 9 -26.14 -13.60 -16.60
C ALA A 9 -26.78 -13.48 -17.98
N MET A 10 -27.83 -14.26 -18.25
CA MET A 10 -28.55 -14.22 -19.52
C MET A 10 -29.13 -12.83 -19.80
N ARG A 11 -29.81 -12.22 -18.81
CA ARG A 11 -30.37 -10.86 -18.97
C ARG A 11 -29.30 -9.82 -19.26
N ARG A 12 -28.14 -9.91 -18.59
CA ARG A 12 -27.03 -8.96 -18.79
C ARG A 12 -26.36 -9.14 -20.14
N ILE A 13 -26.13 -10.39 -20.57
CA ILE A 13 -25.58 -10.69 -21.90
C ILE A 13 -26.52 -10.19 -23.00
N ASP A 14 -27.83 -10.46 -22.87
CA ASP A 14 -28.83 -9.99 -23.85
C ASP A 14 -28.92 -8.45 -23.90
N ALA A 15 -28.62 -7.76 -22.79
CA ALA A 15 -28.59 -6.30 -22.74
C ALA A 15 -27.32 -5.69 -23.37
N GLU A 16 -26.19 -6.41 -23.32
CA GLU A 16 -24.88 -5.90 -23.76
C GLU A 16 -24.49 -6.38 -25.16
N PHE A 17 -24.96 -7.56 -25.59
CA PHE A 17 -24.55 -8.20 -26.83
C PHE A 17 -25.74 -8.75 -27.63
N ASP A 18 -25.70 -8.54 -28.95
CA ASP A 18 -26.63 -9.18 -29.88
C ASP A 18 -26.16 -10.60 -30.21
N LEU A 19 -26.31 -11.51 -29.23
CA LEU A 19 -25.98 -12.92 -29.38
C LEU A 19 -27.25 -13.77 -29.48
N ALA A 20 -27.23 -14.76 -30.38
CA ALA A 20 -28.31 -15.72 -30.43
C ALA A 20 -28.44 -16.43 -29.08
N GLN A 21 -29.66 -16.47 -28.53
CA GLN A 21 -29.93 -16.94 -27.17
C GLN A 21 -29.36 -18.34 -26.86
N PHE A 22 -29.34 -19.24 -27.85
CA PHE A 22 -28.77 -20.58 -27.70
C PHE A 22 -27.25 -20.55 -27.52
N VAL A 23 -26.55 -19.60 -28.15
CA VAL A 23 -25.11 -19.38 -28.00
C VAL A 23 -24.82 -18.81 -26.62
N ALA A 24 -25.53 -17.74 -26.23
CA ALA A 24 -25.38 -17.11 -24.92
C ALA A 24 -25.60 -18.14 -23.79
N SER A 25 -26.69 -18.90 -23.85
CA SER A 25 -27.00 -19.96 -22.88
C SER A 25 -25.91 -21.04 -22.82
N ALA A 26 -25.39 -21.47 -23.98
CA ALA A 26 -24.31 -22.44 -24.04
C ALA A 26 -23.01 -21.89 -23.45
N LEU A 27 -22.69 -20.62 -23.67
CA LEU A 27 -21.53 -19.94 -23.09
C LEU A 27 -21.64 -19.85 -21.57
N VAL A 28 -22.76 -19.33 -21.04
CA VAL A 28 -22.98 -19.19 -19.59
C VAL A 28 -22.77 -20.53 -18.89
N ARG A 29 -23.40 -21.60 -19.39
CA ARG A 29 -23.29 -22.95 -18.80
C ARG A 29 -21.86 -23.48 -18.81
N LYS A 30 -21.15 -23.31 -19.92
CA LYS A 30 -19.77 -23.81 -20.06
C LYS A 30 -18.79 -23.04 -19.19
N ILE A 31 -18.95 -21.73 -19.12
CA ILE A 31 -18.14 -20.84 -18.29
C ILE A 31 -18.37 -21.18 -16.81
N ALA A 32 -19.62 -21.25 -16.35
CA ALA A 32 -19.94 -21.61 -14.97
C ALA A 32 -19.42 -23.02 -14.61
N ALA A 33 -19.53 -23.99 -15.52
CA ALA A 33 -19.02 -25.36 -15.29
C ALA A 33 -17.49 -25.47 -15.33
N SER A 34 -16.77 -24.44 -15.78
CA SER A 34 -15.32 -24.46 -16.00
C SER A 34 -14.63 -23.36 -15.18
N ASN A 35 -15.01 -23.22 -13.90
CA ASN A 35 -14.44 -22.23 -12.97
C ASN A 35 -14.47 -20.80 -13.54
N PHE A 36 -15.60 -20.44 -14.15
CA PHE A 36 -15.83 -19.12 -14.76
C PHE A 36 -14.83 -18.77 -15.88
N ARG A 37 -14.20 -19.79 -16.47
CA ARG A 37 -13.29 -19.66 -17.61
C ARG A 37 -13.75 -20.46 -18.81
N LEU A 38 -13.78 -19.86 -20.01
CA LEU A 38 -14.09 -20.59 -21.23
C LEU A 38 -12.87 -21.43 -21.67
N PRO A 39 -12.95 -22.78 -21.70
CA PRO A 39 -11.82 -23.62 -22.08
C PRO A 39 -11.35 -23.35 -23.51
N ALA A 40 -10.05 -23.52 -23.76
CA ALA A 40 -9.46 -23.28 -25.09
C ALA A 40 -10.14 -24.10 -26.21
N SER A 41 -10.55 -25.34 -25.91
CA SER A 41 -11.30 -26.20 -26.84
C SER A 41 -12.68 -25.66 -27.22
N ASP A 42 -13.31 -24.89 -26.33
CA ASP A 42 -14.60 -24.26 -26.58
C ASP A 42 -14.46 -22.85 -27.17
N ARG A 43 -13.33 -22.17 -26.93
CA ARG A 43 -12.99 -20.91 -27.63
C ARG A 43 -12.99 -21.08 -29.14
N VAL A 44 -12.49 -22.21 -29.66
CA VAL A 44 -12.51 -22.51 -31.11
C VAL A 44 -13.93 -22.50 -31.68
N LYS A 45 -14.93 -22.94 -30.90
CA LYS A 45 -16.34 -23.01 -31.35
C LYS A 45 -17.01 -21.64 -31.41
N VAL A 46 -16.47 -20.66 -30.68
CA VAL A 46 -16.91 -19.26 -30.68
C VAL A 46 -15.85 -18.32 -31.23
N GLY A 47 -14.93 -18.83 -32.08
CA GLY A 47 -13.81 -18.07 -32.61
C GLY A 47 -14.19 -16.90 -33.53
N TYR A 48 -15.49 -16.72 -33.81
CA TYR A 48 -16.03 -15.53 -34.46
C TYR A 48 -16.24 -14.36 -33.49
N LEU A 49 -16.23 -14.60 -32.17
CA LEU A 49 -16.29 -13.56 -31.15
C LEU A 49 -14.88 -13.03 -30.85
N PRO A 50 -14.68 -11.71 -30.78
CA PRO A 50 -13.44 -11.13 -30.29
C PRO A 50 -13.09 -11.61 -28.87
N ASP A 51 -11.80 -11.75 -28.57
CA ASP A 51 -11.33 -12.18 -27.24
C ASP A 51 -11.82 -11.25 -26.11
N GLU A 52 -11.97 -9.95 -26.40
CA GLU A 52 -12.53 -8.95 -25.47
C GLU A 52 -14.00 -9.22 -25.14
N VAL A 53 -14.81 -9.65 -26.13
CA VAL A 53 -16.22 -10.01 -25.93
C VAL A 53 -16.33 -11.29 -25.11
N ILE A 54 -15.48 -12.29 -25.40
CA ILE A 54 -15.42 -13.53 -24.62
C ILE A 54 -15.04 -13.22 -23.16
N ALA A 55 -14.01 -12.40 -22.94
CA ALA A 55 -13.59 -12.00 -21.60
C ALA A 55 -14.71 -11.27 -20.84
N ARG A 56 -15.43 -10.36 -21.50
CA ARG A 56 -16.54 -9.63 -20.90
C ARG A 56 -17.71 -10.54 -20.54
N ILE A 57 -18.06 -11.51 -21.39
CA ILE A 57 -19.08 -12.52 -21.09
C ILE A 57 -18.67 -13.38 -19.89
N GLN A 58 -17.40 -13.83 -19.83
CA GLN A 58 -16.90 -14.60 -18.68
C GLN A 58 -17.06 -13.85 -17.36
N HIS A 59 -16.76 -12.55 -17.37
CA HIS A 59 -16.92 -11.67 -16.22
C HIS A 59 -18.40 -11.45 -15.85
N ILE A 60 -19.29 -11.21 -16.82
CA ILE A 60 -20.74 -11.10 -16.56
C ILE A 60 -21.26 -12.37 -15.87
N VAL A 61 -20.83 -13.56 -16.30
CA VAL A 61 -21.24 -14.82 -15.69
C VAL A 61 -20.76 -14.90 -14.23
N LEU A 62 -19.50 -14.54 -13.96
CA LEU A 62 -18.96 -14.53 -12.60
C LEU A 62 -19.74 -13.58 -11.67
N GLU A 63 -19.95 -12.32 -12.08
CA GLU A 63 -20.69 -11.33 -11.29
C GLU A 63 -22.13 -11.79 -11.01
N SER A 64 -22.77 -12.40 -12.00
CA SER A 64 -24.16 -12.82 -11.89
C SER A 64 -24.32 -13.95 -10.86
N TYR A 65 -23.37 -14.87 -10.81
CA TYR A 65 -23.36 -15.97 -9.82
C TYR A 65 -23.00 -15.45 -8.42
N LEU A 66 -22.09 -14.47 -8.31
CA LEU A 66 -21.84 -13.77 -7.04
C LEU A 66 -23.09 -13.05 -6.52
N GLU A 67 -23.79 -12.32 -7.38
CA GLU A 67 -25.02 -11.59 -7.03
C GLU A 67 -26.14 -12.53 -6.56
N ALA A 68 -26.22 -13.72 -7.16
CA ALA A 68 -27.13 -14.78 -6.73
C ALA A 68 -26.77 -15.41 -5.37
N GLY A 69 -25.62 -15.04 -4.78
CA GLY A 69 -25.13 -15.58 -3.52
C GLY A 69 -24.56 -16.99 -3.64
N GLU A 70 -24.14 -17.40 -4.84
CA GLU A 70 -23.49 -18.69 -5.06
C GLU A 70 -22.05 -18.68 -4.53
N ASP A 71 -21.62 -19.81 -3.98
CA ASP A 71 -20.29 -19.96 -3.41
C ASP A 71 -19.26 -20.08 -4.54
N ILE A 72 -18.34 -19.11 -4.60
CA ILE A 72 -17.31 -19.01 -5.63
C ILE A 72 -15.95 -18.97 -4.94
N ASP A 73 -15.03 -19.78 -5.44
CA ASP A 73 -13.66 -19.86 -4.96
C ASP A 73 -12.98 -18.48 -4.96
N GLU A 74 -12.35 -18.13 -3.83
CA GLU A 74 -11.65 -16.86 -3.64
C GLU A 74 -10.56 -16.64 -4.70
N ASP A 75 -9.89 -17.71 -5.14
CA ASP A 75 -8.82 -17.62 -6.16
C ASP A 75 -9.40 -17.19 -7.52
N ILE A 76 -10.62 -17.62 -7.86
CA ILE A 76 -11.31 -17.21 -9.08
C ILE A 76 -11.66 -15.72 -9.02
N LEU A 77 -12.15 -15.26 -7.85
CA LEU A 77 -12.47 -13.85 -7.63
C LEU A 77 -11.23 -12.97 -7.72
N ARG A 78 -10.13 -13.40 -7.10
CA ARG A 78 -8.85 -12.69 -7.14
C ARG A 78 -8.31 -12.56 -8.56
N GLU A 79 -8.34 -13.64 -9.33
CA GLU A 79 -7.90 -13.65 -10.72
C GLU A 79 -8.79 -12.76 -11.61
N ASP A 80 -10.11 -12.76 -11.42
CA ASP A 80 -11.00 -11.89 -12.20
C ASP A 80 -10.79 -10.41 -11.90
N LEU A 81 -10.68 -10.05 -10.62
CA LEU A 81 -10.34 -8.68 -10.20
C LEU A 81 -9.00 -8.22 -10.78
N TRP A 82 -8.01 -9.12 -10.82
CA TRP A 82 -6.71 -8.83 -11.42
C TRP A 82 -6.82 -8.56 -12.94
N GLN A 83 -7.60 -9.39 -13.67
CA GLN A 83 -7.85 -9.19 -15.09
C GLN A 83 -8.61 -7.89 -15.39
N GLN A 84 -9.64 -7.56 -14.62
CA GLN A 84 -10.35 -6.29 -14.75
C GLN A 84 -9.41 -5.10 -14.56
N ALA A 85 -8.58 -5.15 -13.52
CA ALA A 85 -7.60 -4.10 -13.25
C ALA A 85 -6.55 -3.99 -14.37
N LEU A 86 -6.22 -5.09 -15.07
CA LEU A 86 -5.32 -5.06 -16.22
C LEU A 86 -5.98 -4.47 -17.47
N THR A 87 -7.22 -4.86 -17.75
CA THR A 87 -8.03 -4.31 -18.87
C THR A 87 -8.21 -2.81 -18.71
N SER A 88 -8.61 -2.35 -17.53
CA SER A 88 -8.75 -0.92 -17.24
C SER A 88 -7.42 -0.16 -17.46
N ARG A 89 -6.28 -0.72 -17.06
CA ARG A 89 -4.96 -0.11 -17.32
C ARG A 89 -4.61 -0.05 -18.81
N ARG A 90 -5.00 -1.05 -19.60
CA ARG A 90 -4.83 -1.02 -21.07
C ARG A 90 -5.68 0.06 -21.71
N GLU A 91 -6.92 0.24 -21.25
CA GLU A 91 -7.79 1.34 -21.69
C GLU A 91 -7.19 2.70 -21.33
N MET A 92 -6.61 2.86 -20.14
CA MET A 92 -5.91 4.09 -19.77
C MET A 92 -4.74 4.41 -20.70
N ILE A 93 -4.01 3.39 -21.19
CA ILE A 93 -2.98 3.58 -22.22
C ILE A 93 -3.62 4.03 -23.54
N ALA A 94 -4.66 3.34 -23.98
CA ALA A 94 -5.37 3.66 -25.23
C ALA A 94 -5.94 5.09 -25.22
N ASN A 95 -6.44 5.54 -24.07
CA ASN A 95 -6.99 6.89 -23.87
C ASN A 95 -5.89 7.95 -23.64
N GLY A 96 -4.62 7.55 -23.55
CA GLY A 96 -3.50 8.46 -23.31
C GLY A 96 -3.42 9.02 -21.88
N GLU A 97 -4.11 8.40 -20.93
CA GLU A 97 -4.02 8.68 -19.50
C GLU A 97 -2.74 8.11 -18.89
N LEU A 98 -2.26 6.99 -19.44
CA LEU A 98 -0.93 6.44 -19.21
C LEU A 98 -0.08 6.63 -20.46
N ILE A 99 1.09 7.25 -20.30
CA ILE A 99 1.97 7.61 -21.42
C ILE A 99 3.38 7.04 -21.23
N SER A 100 4.07 6.81 -22.35
CA SER A 100 5.45 6.32 -22.34
C SER A 100 6.42 7.34 -21.75
N GLU A 101 7.60 6.89 -21.33
CA GLU A 101 8.67 7.78 -20.83
C GLU A 101 9.04 8.87 -21.85
N ALA A 102 9.13 8.51 -23.13
CA ALA A 102 9.44 9.46 -24.19
C ALA A 102 8.39 10.58 -24.27
N GLU A 103 7.12 10.20 -24.19
CA GLU A 103 6.01 11.16 -24.21
C GLU A 103 5.96 12.02 -22.95
N PHE A 104 6.17 11.40 -21.78
CA PHE A 104 6.20 12.09 -20.49
C PHE A 104 7.29 13.16 -20.46
N ARG A 105 8.50 12.83 -20.90
CA ARG A 105 9.62 13.78 -20.99
C ARG A 105 9.32 14.90 -21.97
N ARG A 106 8.73 14.58 -23.13
CA ARG A 106 8.35 15.57 -24.13
C ARG A 106 7.33 16.56 -23.58
N ARG A 107 6.22 16.08 -23.00
CA ARG A 107 5.18 16.94 -22.40
C ARG A 107 5.68 17.73 -21.20
N GLY A 108 6.51 17.11 -20.36
CA GLY A 108 7.12 17.74 -19.20
C GLY A 108 8.31 18.64 -19.52
N ASN A 109 8.79 18.71 -20.77
CA ASN A 109 10.07 19.34 -21.11
C ASN A 109 11.19 18.91 -20.14
N LEU A 110 11.33 17.60 -19.93
CA LEU A 110 12.27 17.00 -18.98
C LEU A 110 13.39 16.28 -19.74
N THR A 111 14.62 16.43 -19.24
CA THR A 111 15.73 15.58 -19.67
C THR A 111 15.64 14.22 -18.97
N ALA A 112 16.28 13.19 -19.53
CA ALA A 112 16.37 11.86 -18.90
C ALA A 112 16.95 11.96 -17.47
N ARG A 113 18.04 12.72 -17.30
CA ARG A 113 18.65 12.96 -15.98
C ARG A 113 17.68 13.58 -14.99
N ARG A 114 16.86 14.56 -15.42
CA ARG A 114 15.89 15.19 -14.53
C ARG A 114 14.78 14.23 -14.15
N LEU A 115 14.32 13.40 -15.08
CA LEU A 115 13.33 12.37 -14.80
C LEU A 115 13.86 11.35 -13.78
N SER A 116 15.10 10.87 -13.94
CA SER A 116 15.71 9.95 -12.97
C SER A 116 15.76 10.55 -11.56
N VAL A 117 16.02 11.86 -11.42
CA VAL A 117 15.96 12.54 -10.12
C VAL A 117 14.55 12.53 -9.55
N LEU A 118 13.53 12.82 -10.37
CA LEU A 118 12.13 12.84 -9.93
C LEU A 118 11.60 11.46 -9.54
N LEU A 119 12.13 10.39 -10.14
CA LEU A 119 11.80 9.02 -9.73
C LEU A 119 12.51 8.65 -8.43
N ALA A 120 13.79 9.01 -8.30
CA ALA A 120 14.58 8.70 -7.11
C ALA A 120 14.12 9.44 -5.85
N ASP A 121 13.46 10.59 -6.00
CA ASP A 121 12.92 11.38 -4.90
C ASP A 121 11.39 11.25 -4.72
N ASP A 122 10.76 10.27 -5.38
CA ASP A 122 9.30 10.03 -5.37
C ASP A 122 8.42 11.23 -5.80
N SER A 123 8.99 12.21 -6.51
CA SER A 123 8.23 13.33 -7.09
C SER A 123 7.28 12.90 -8.21
N VAL A 124 7.58 11.79 -8.87
CA VAL A 124 6.72 11.14 -9.86
C VAL A 124 6.78 9.62 -9.65
N PHE A 125 5.80 8.90 -10.20
CA PHE A 125 5.74 7.45 -10.10
C PHE A 125 5.24 6.85 -11.43
N THR A 126 5.47 5.54 -11.59
CA THR A 126 5.04 4.77 -12.74
C THR A 126 3.96 3.76 -12.36
N ILE A 127 3.15 3.36 -13.34
CA ILE A 127 2.20 2.26 -13.25
C ILE A 127 2.65 1.20 -14.24
N LYS A 128 2.78 -0.04 -13.75
CA LYS A 128 3.23 -1.18 -14.55
C LYS A 128 2.04 -1.83 -15.24
N VAL A 129 2.09 -1.95 -16.56
CA VAL A 129 1.07 -2.62 -17.38
C VAL A 129 1.78 -3.60 -18.30
N ASP A 130 1.41 -4.89 -18.24
CA ASP A 130 2.03 -5.96 -19.05
C ASP A 130 3.56 -6.00 -18.96
N GLY A 131 4.12 -5.73 -17.78
CA GLY A 131 5.58 -5.72 -17.58
C GLY A 131 6.27 -4.39 -17.88
N VAL A 132 5.58 -3.44 -18.51
CA VAL A 132 6.13 -2.16 -18.97
C VAL A 132 5.68 -1.01 -18.06
N GLU A 133 6.59 -0.08 -17.77
CA GLU A 133 6.29 1.09 -16.94
C GLU A 133 5.74 2.26 -17.78
N TYR A 134 4.61 2.79 -17.33
CA TYR A 134 3.98 3.98 -17.91
C TYR A 134 3.84 5.08 -16.85
N PHE A 135 3.80 6.34 -17.31
CA PHE A 135 3.61 7.49 -16.45
C PHE A 135 2.17 7.99 -16.54
N PRO A 136 1.53 8.35 -15.41
CA PRO A 136 0.28 9.11 -15.45
C PRO A 136 0.49 10.44 -16.20
N ALA A 137 -0.26 10.64 -17.28
CA ALA A 137 -0.16 11.83 -18.13
C ALA A 137 -0.42 13.13 -17.35
N LEU A 138 -1.26 13.06 -16.31
CA LEU A 138 -1.55 14.15 -15.41
C LEU A 138 -0.34 14.68 -14.62
N LEU A 139 0.76 13.92 -14.52
CA LEU A 139 2.00 14.35 -13.85
C LEU A 139 2.92 15.13 -14.81
N ALA A 140 2.63 15.13 -16.11
CA ALA A 140 3.37 15.87 -17.12
C ALA A 140 2.90 17.34 -17.16
N VAL A 141 2.94 18.01 -16.01
CA VAL A 141 2.35 19.35 -15.81
C VAL A 141 3.28 20.50 -16.24
N PRO A 142 2.72 21.69 -16.55
CA PRO A 142 3.50 22.90 -16.78
C PRO A 142 4.32 23.32 -15.55
N ALA A 143 5.40 24.07 -15.77
CA ALA A 143 6.33 24.48 -14.71
C ALA A 143 5.67 25.19 -13.52
N SER A 144 4.57 25.93 -13.76
CA SER A 144 3.80 26.63 -12.72
C SER A 144 3.14 25.70 -11.70
N GLN A 145 2.83 24.45 -12.07
CA GLN A 145 2.13 23.48 -11.21
C GLN A 145 3.04 22.35 -10.70
N ARG A 146 4.23 22.17 -11.29
CA ARG A 146 5.15 21.07 -10.94
C ARG A 146 5.46 21.03 -9.45
N ARG A 147 5.78 22.18 -8.86
CA ARG A 147 6.24 22.24 -7.47
C ARG A 147 5.19 21.68 -6.50
N SER A 148 3.92 22.07 -6.68
CA SER A 148 2.86 21.61 -5.78
C SER A 148 2.53 20.14 -6.02
N ILE A 149 2.38 19.72 -7.27
CA ILE A 149 2.04 18.33 -7.61
C ILE A 149 3.13 17.35 -7.17
N TYR A 150 4.40 17.66 -7.43
CA TYR A 150 5.51 16.78 -7.05
C TYR A 150 5.67 16.71 -5.54
N ALA A 151 5.50 17.82 -4.82
CA ALA A 151 5.49 17.79 -3.36
C ALA A 151 4.33 16.93 -2.79
N ILE A 152 3.16 16.92 -3.45
CA ILE A 152 2.07 16.00 -3.06
C ILE A 152 2.47 14.54 -3.36
N CYS A 153 3.06 14.26 -4.53
CA CYS A 153 3.54 12.92 -4.89
C CYS A 153 4.51 12.35 -3.83
N GLN A 154 5.44 13.19 -3.36
CA GLN A 154 6.37 12.85 -2.29
C GLN A 154 5.67 12.55 -0.95
N ILE A 155 4.57 13.26 -0.65
CA ILE A 155 3.79 13.01 0.56
C ILE A 155 3.09 11.65 0.48
N ILE A 156 2.52 11.32 -0.67
CA ILE A 156 1.74 10.09 -0.89
C ILE A 156 2.60 8.89 -1.31
N ALA A 157 3.92 9.07 -1.43
CA ALA A 157 4.88 8.04 -1.81
C ALA A 157 4.80 6.73 -1.01
N PRO A 158 4.42 6.70 0.28
CA PRO A 158 4.29 5.43 0.99
C PRO A 158 3.25 4.47 0.41
N ALA A 159 2.29 4.97 -0.38
CA ALA A 159 1.25 4.13 -0.99
C ALA A 159 1.73 3.45 -2.28
N PRO A 160 1.10 2.34 -2.70
CA PRO A 160 1.27 1.77 -4.04
C PRO A 160 0.86 2.76 -5.15
N SER A 161 1.48 2.67 -6.33
CA SER A 161 1.25 3.59 -7.44
C SER A 161 -0.22 3.77 -7.84
N ASP A 162 -1.01 2.70 -7.86
CA ASP A 162 -2.44 2.78 -8.19
C ASP A 162 -3.21 3.61 -7.16
N ALA A 163 -2.91 3.43 -5.87
CA ALA A 163 -3.51 4.21 -4.80
C ALA A 163 -3.07 5.68 -4.83
N ARG A 164 -1.82 5.97 -5.24
CA ARG A 164 -1.36 7.35 -5.47
C ARG A 164 -2.15 8.00 -6.61
N LEU A 165 -2.42 7.26 -7.68
CA LEU A 165 -3.22 7.76 -8.79
C LEU A 165 -4.66 8.05 -8.35
N ASP A 166 -5.32 7.08 -7.70
CA ASP A 166 -6.67 7.26 -7.13
C ASP A 166 -6.72 8.46 -6.17
N PHE A 167 -5.70 8.63 -5.33
CA PHE A 167 -5.62 9.79 -4.46
C PHE A 167 -5.72 11.09 -5.26
N LEU A 168 -4.94 11.22 -6.33
CA LEU A 168 -4.85 12.44 -7.13
C LEU A 168 -6.11 12.72 -7.96
N THR A 169 -6.76 11.69 -8.49
CA THR A 169 -7.86 11.82 -9.47
C THR A 169 -9.26 11.73 -8.86
N SER A 170 -9.42 10.96 -7.78
CA SER A 170 -10.76 10.68 -7.25
C SER A 170 -11.32 11.86 -6.49
N ARG A 171 -12.62 12.11 -6.67
CA ARG A 171 -13.37 13.16 -5.98
C ARG A 171 -13.42 12.84 -4.49
N ARG A 172 -13.23 13.87 -3.66
CA ARG A 172 -13.24 13.72 -2.20
C ARG A 172 -14.27 14.68 -1.62
N GLU A 173 -15.19 14.14 -0.82
CA GLU A 173 -16.21 14.91 -0.12
C GLU A 173 -15.60 16.05 0.71
N ARG A 174 -14.48 15.77 1.41
CA ARG A 174 -13.71 16.76 2.20
C ARG A 174 -13.14 17.93 1.39
N LEU A 175 -13.11 17.82 0.06
CA LEU A 175 -12.66 18.86 -0.87
C LEU A 175 -13.82 19.53 -1.63
N GLY A 176 -15.06 19.23 -1.24
CA GLY A 176 -16.29 19.67 -1.91
C GLY A 176 -16.47 18.97 -3.26
N ASP A 177 -16.37 17.63 -3.26
CA ASP A 177 -16.48 16.76 -4.44
C ASP A 177 -15.50 17.06 -5.58
N ARG A 178 -14.40 17.72 -5.25
CA ARG A 178 -13.28 17.94 -6.16
C ARG A 178 -12.17 16.93 -5.89
N SER A 179 -11.41 16.63 -6.92
CA SER A 179 -10.16 15.88 -6.80
C SER A 179 -9.03 16.74 -6.21
N PRO A 180 -8.01 16.14 -5.59
CA PRO A 180 -6.81 16.86 -5.19
C PRO A 180 -6.16 17.66 -6.33
N LEU A 181 -6.11 17.11 -7.54
CA LEU A 181 -5.55 17.82 -8.69
C LEU A 181 -6.34 19.08 -9.07
N GLU A 182 -7.67 19.06 -8.97
CA GLU A 182 -8.49 20.25 -9.20
C GLU A 182 -8.27 21.30 -8.12
N VAL A 183 -8.20 20.88 -6.85
CA VAL A 183 -7.95 21.80 -5.73
C VAL A 183 -6.57 22.42 -5.83
N LEU A 184 -5.54 21.68 -6.25
CA LEU A 184 -4.16 22.18 -6.42
C LEU A 184 -4.02 23.34 -7.42
N LYS A 185 -5.02 23.57 -8.29
CA LYS A 185 -5.05 24.72 -9.22
C LYS A 185 -5.40 26.04 -8.53
N SER A 186 -5.92 25.99 -7.30
CA SER A 186 -6.29 27.17 -6.51
C SER A 186 -5.14 27.67 -5.62
N VAL A 187 -5.16 28.96 -5.25
CA VAL A 187 -4.09 29.62 -4.47
C VAL A 187 -3.83 28.92 -3.13
N ASP A 188 -4.90 28.56 -2.39
CA ASP A 188 -4.80 27.86 -1.10
C ASP A 188 -4.84 26.33 -1.22
N GLY A 189 -4.91 25.82 -2.44
CA GLY A 189 -5.12 24.41 -2.72
C GLY A 189 -4.03 23.51 -2.16
N PHE A 190 -2.78 23.96 -2.27
CA PHE A 190 -1.63 23.19 -1.81
C PHE A 190 -1.68 22.90 -0.31
N LYS A 191 -2.01 23.89 0.53
CA LYS A 191 -2.07 23.71 1.99
C LYS A 191 -3.15 22.70 2.37
N THR A 192 -4.32 22.81 1.75
CA THR A 192 -5.46 21.91 2.00
C THR A 192 -5.13 20.48 1.58
N VAL A 193 -4.62 20.30 0.37
CA VAL A 193 -4.28 18.97 -0.17
C VAL A 193 -3.10 18.35 0.57
N SER A 194 -2.07 19.12 0.92
CA SER A 194 -0.90 18.62 1.66
C SER A 194 -1.28 18.05 3.04
N ARG A 195 -2.16 18.74 3.78
CA ARG A 195 -2.67 18.25 5.07
C ARG A 195 -3.47 16.95 4.90
N MET A 196 -4.33 16.89 3.89
CA MET A 196 -5.11 15.68 3.59
C MET A 196 -4.20 14.52 3.16
N ALA A 197 -3.24 14.78 2.28
CA ALA A 197 -2.26 13.82 1.78
C ALA A 197 -1.42 13.24 2.93
N THR A 198 -1.05 14.08 3.91
CA THR A 198 -0.28 13.63 5.08
C THR A 198 -1.11 12.66 5.94
N ALA A 199 -2.37 12.99 6.21
CA ALA A 199 -3.28 12.12 6.97
C ALA A 199 -3.67 10.84 6.20
N TRP A 200 -3.65 10.89 4.87
CA TRP A 200 -3.89 9.72 4.03
C TRP A 200 -2.65 8.82 3.97
N ALA A 201 -1.46 9.39 3.82
CA ALA A 201 -0.19 8.66 3.73
C ALA A 201 0.13 7.84 4.98
N THR A 202 -0.32 8.27 6.17
CA THR A 202 -0.14 7.50 7.41
C THR A 202 -0.79 6.11 7.35
N GLN A 203 -1.82 5.92 6.54
CA GLN A 203 -2.52 4.63 6.40
C GLN A 203 -1.72 3.58 5.63
N TRP A 204 -0.69 4.02 4.90
CA TRP A 204 0.09 3.16 4.00
C TRP A 204 1.40 2.68 4.59
N SER A 205 1.69 3.05 5.84
CA SER A 205 2.93 2.70 6.52
C SER A 205 2.70 2.51 8.00
N ARG A 206 3.17 1.39 8.51
CA ARG A 206 3.13 1.02 9.92
C ARG A 206 4.55 0.98 10.46
N THR A 207 4.75 1.62 11.61
CA THR A 207 5.96 1.42 12.41
C THR A 207 5.66 0.36 13.47
N VAL A 208 6.50 -0.67 13.52
CA VAL A 208 6.40 -1.78 14.46
C VAL A 208 7.63 -1.74 15.36
N VAL A 209 7.40 -1.80 16.66
CA VAL A 209 8.43 -1.93 17.69
C VAL A 209 8.28 -3.30 18.31
N LYS A 210 9.33 -4.12 18.25
CA LYS A 210 9.38 -5.45 18.86
C LYS A 210 10.45 -5.50 19.93
N ILE A 211 10.17 -6.17 21.03
CA ILE A 211 11.10 -6.33 22.15
C ILE A 211 11.29 -7.83 22.42
N PHE A 212 12.55 -8.25 22.50
CA PHE A 212 12.95 -9.63 22.78
C PHE A 212 13.86 -9.69 24.00
N ASP A 213 13.83 -10.81 24.72
CA ASP A 213 14.73 -11.07 25.84
C ASP A 213 16.17 -11.28 25.33
N GLY A 214 17.16 -10.74 26.04
CA GLY A 214 18.58 -10.87 25.72
C GLY A 214 19.16 -9.82 24.75
N GLU A 215 20.44 -9.99 24.43
CA GLU A 215 21.21 -9.10 23.54
C GLU A 215 21.22 -9.65 22.12
N HIS A 216 20.55 -8.93 21.22
CA HIS A 216 20.40 -9.31 19.83
C HIS A 216 20.81 -8.14 18.94
N GLU A 217 21.59 -8.42 17.89
CA GLU A 217 21.87 -7.44 16.83
C GLU A 217 20.95 -7.63 15.62
N VAL A 218 20.29 -8.78 15.53
CA VAL A 218 19.34 -9.18 14.47
C VAL A 218 18.11 -9.75 15.15
N GLU A 219 16.93 -9.55 14.54
CA GLU A 219 15.68 -10.09 15.08
C GLU A 219 15.79 -11.62 15.19
N PRO A 220 15.70 -12.20 16.40
CA PRO A 220 15.86 -13.63 16.60
C PRO A 220 14.63 -14.38 16.09
N ALA A 221 14.85 -15.54 15.45
CA ALA A 221 13.78 -16.37 14.88
C ALA A 221 13.21 -17.40 15.88
N ASP A 222 14.00 -17.73 16.91
CA ASP A 222 13.77 -18.82 17.86
C ASP A 222 13.50 -18.34 19.30
N ILE A 223 13.49 -17.02 19.51
CA ILE A 223 13.23 -16.40 20.80
C ILE A 223 11.80 -15.85 20.82
N GLU A 224 11.08 -16.13 21.90
CA GLU A 224 9.74 -15.62 22.11
C GLU A 224 9.76 -14.08 22.23
N LEU A 225 8.83 -13.44 21.52
CA LEU A 225 8.63 -12.00 21.55
C LEU A 225 8.07 -11.58 22.92
N LEU A 226 8.79 -10.72 23.65
CA LEU A 226 8.33 -10.20 24.93
C LEU A 226 7.21 -9.18 24.77
N TYR A 227 7.29 -8.34 23.73
CA TYR A 227 6.33 -7.29 23.47
C TYR A 227 6.39 -6.79 22.03
N THR A 228 5.23 -6.45 21.46
CA THR A 228 5.12 -5.69 20.22
C THR A 228 4.19 -4.51 20.40
N ALA A 229 4.55 -3.40 19.80
CA ALA A 229 3.67 -2.27 19.60
C ALA A 229 3.71 -1.79 18.15
N ALA A 230 2.59 -1.34 17.61
CA ALA A 230 2.55 -0.81 16.26
C ALA A 230 1.58 0.36 16.12
N ALA A 231 1.97 1.32 15.29
CA ALA A 231 1.15 2.46 14.92
C ALA A 231 1.30 2.77 13.43
N ASP A 232 0.20 3.17 12.80
CA ASP A 232 0.16 3.66 11.43
C ASP A 232 0.72 5.10 11.44
N VAL A 233 1.90 5.29 10.86
CA VAL A 233 2.66 6.54 10.92
C VAL A 233 3.39 6.78 9.60
N ASP A 234 3.36 8.02 9.16
CA ASP A 234 4.07 8.50 7.98
C ASP A 234 5.58 8.20 8.11
N PRO A 235 6.16 7.39 7.20
CA PRO A 235 7.53 6.89 7.34
C PRO A 235 8.59 7.97 7.16
N ARG A 236 8.20 9.16 6.71
CA ARG A 236 9.09 10.32 6.54
C ARG A 236 9.33 11.06 7.86
N ARG A 237 8.54 10.77 8.91
CA ARG A 237 8.82 11.27 10.25
C ARG A 237 10.10 10.64 10.81
N PRO A 238 10.85 11.37 11.67
CA PRO A 238 12.03 10.84 12.34
C PRO A 238 11.75 9.48 12.99
N LEU A 239 12.70 8.54 12.84
CA LEU A 239 12.56 7.16 13.29
C LEU A 239 12.08 7.06 14.74
N TRP A 240 12.70 7.81 15.64
CA TRP A 240 12.39 7.77 17.06
C TRP A 240 11.06 8.42 17.42
N GLU A 241 10.60 9.41 16.64
CA GLU A 241 9.23 9.95 16.78
C GLU A 241 8.20 8.87 16.41
N ARG A 242 8.46 8.10 15.34
CA ARG A 242 7.58 6.99 14.94
C ARG A 242 7.57 5.85 15.95
N ALA A 243 8.74 5.45 16.44
CA ALA A 243 8.87 4.43 17.48
C ALA A 243 8.18 4.88 18.77
N SER A 244 8.32 6.16 19.14
CA SER A 244 7.64 6.74 20.30
C SER A 244 6.13 6.67 20.14
N ASN A 245 5.61 7.05 18.97
CA ASN A 245 4.18 6.93 18.67
C ASN A 245 3.68 5.49 18.78
N ALA A 246 4.43 4.50 18.29
CA ALA A 246 4.06 3.09 18.42
C ALA A 246 3.97 2.65 19.89
N LEU A 247 4.93 3.03 20.74
CA LEU A 247 4.97 2.64 22.15
C LEU A 247 3.97 3.39 23.06
N HIS A 248 3.66 4.66 22.74
CA HIS A 248 2.87 5.53 23.62
C HIS A 248 1.42 5.70 23.18
N LEU A 249 1.13 5.71 21.88
CA LEU A 249 -0.25 5.71 21.42
C LEU A 249 -0.79 4.30 21.63
N HIS A 250 -1.91 4.18 22.35
CA HIS A 250 -2.57 2.91 22.70
C HIS A 250 -3.17 2.17 21.49
N GLY A 251 -2.41 2.06 20.39
CA GLY A 251 -2.75 1.29 19.22
C GLY A 251 -2.57 -0.21 19.47
N TYR A 252 -1.98 -0.90 18.49
CA TYR A 252 -1.72 -2.33 18.61
C TYR A 252 -0.60 -2.57 19.60
N GLN A 253 -0.90 -3.16 20.75
CA GLN A 253 0.08 -3.52 21.79
C GLN A 253 -0.21 -4.94 22.28
N TRP A 254 0.83 -5.77 22.38
CA TRP A 254 0.69 -7.15 22.84
C TRP A 254 2.00 -7.70 23.42
N PRO A 255 1.98 -8.44 24.54
CA PRO A 255 0.85 -8.65 25.44
C PRO A 255 0.52 -7.37 26.23
N LEU A 256 -0.62 -7.33 26.94
CA LEU A 256 -1.05 -6.18 27.76
C LEU A 256 -0.56 -6.25 29.23
N GLY A 257 0.34 -7.19 29.54
CA GLY A 257 0.87 -7.45 30.87
C GLY A 257 0.11 -8.53 31.66
N PRO A 258 0.57 -8.90 32.88
CA PRO A 258 1.79 -8.41 33.53
C PRO A 258 3.07 -8.81 32.77
N TYR A 259 4.10 -7.99 32.88
CA TYR A 259 5.34 -8.16 32.14
C TYR A 259 6.40 -8.88 32.99
N PRO A 260 7.21 -9.78 32.40
CA PRO A 260 8.33 -10.40 33.11
C PRO A 260 9.37 -9.35 33.55
N ASP A 261 10.07 -9.62 34.66
CA ASP A 261 11.20 -8.80 35.09
C ASP A 261 12.44 -9.16 34.27
N VAL A 262 12.68 -8.38 33.22
CA VAL A 262 13.77 -8.59 32.28
C VAL A 262 14.80 -7.46 32.43
N ARG A 263 16.06 -7.85 32.62
CA ARG A 263 17.20 -6.91 32.82
C ARG A 263 18.01 -6.66 31.56
N ILE A 264 17.93 -7.58 30.60
CA ILE A 264 18.69 -7.51 29.35
C ILE A 264 17.69 -7.78 28.23
N PHE A 265 17.49 -6.83 27.33
CA PHE A 265 16.54 -6.99 26.24
C PHE A 265 16.94 -6.13 25.04
N SER A 266 16.40 -6.50 23.87
CA SER A 266 16.67 -5.81 22.62
C SER A 266 15.39 -5.32 21.98
N LEU A 267 15.39 -4.05 21.57
CA LEU A 267 14.29 -3.37 20.91
C LEU A 267 14.59 -3.19 19.43
N PHE A 268 13.68 -3.64 18.57
CA PHE A 268 13.77 -3.49 17.11
C PHE A 268 12.69 -2.54 16.62
N VAL A 269 13.07 -1.58 15.78
CA VAL A 269 12.13 -0.71 15.05
C VAL A 269 12.16 -1.10 13.59
N ALA A 270 10.98 -1.41 13.05
CA ALA A 270 10.78 -1.75 11.65
C ALA A 270 9.65 -0.92 11.03
N ARG A 271 9.77 -0.67 9.73
CA ARG A 271 8.71 -0.10 8.89
C ARG A 271 8.10 -1.20 8.05
N GLN A 272 6.77 -1.24 8.00
CA GLN A 272 6.02 -2.12 7.12
C GLN A 272 5.09 -1.27 6.26
N ALA A 273 5.26 -1.31 4.93
CA ALA A 273 4.30 -0.69 4.03
C ALA A 273 3.04 -1.55 3.93
N ALA A 274 1.90 -0.93 3.65
CA ALA A 274 0.66 -1.69 3.44
C ALA A 274 0.80 -2.61 2.22
N GLY A 275 0.49 -3.89 2.40
CA GLY A 275 0.64 -4.93 1.37
C GLY A 275 2.00 -5.63 1.37
N ASP A 276 3.00 -5.11 2.09
CA ASP A 276 4.29 -5.78 2.21
C ASP A 276 4.23 -6.87 3.30
N SER A 277 4.66 -8.07 2.94
CA SER A 277 4.76 -9.21 3.86
C SER A 277 5.97 -9.12 4.79
N THR A 278 7.00 -8.35 4.42
CA THR A 278 8.28 -8.30 5.12
C THR A 278 8.58 -6.89 5.63
N PRO A 279 8.58 -6.65 6.95
CA PRO A 279 8.99 -5.38 7.52
C PRO A 279 10.47 -5.08 7.21
N ILE A 280 10.75 -3.82 6.87
CA ILE A 280 12.11 -3.30 6.69
C ILE A 280 12.61 -2.84 8.05
N ARG A 281 13.64 -3.52 8.57
CA ARG A 281 14.29 -3.13 9.83
C ARG A 281 15.05 -1.81 9.66
N GLU A 282 14.83 -0.88 10.59
CA GLU A 282 15.44 0.46 10.57
C GLU A 282 16.44 0.66 11.72
N ALA A 283 16.15 0.11 12.91
CA ALA A 283 17.08 0.16 14.04
C ALA A 283 16.91 -0.99 15.04
N CYS A 284 17.94 -1.18 15.85
CA CYS A 284 18.02 -2.04 17.01
C CYS A 284 18.63 -1.25 18.19
N VAL A 285 18.08 -1.43 19.39
CA VAL A 285 18.63 -0.88 20.64
C VAL A 285 18.77 -2.03 21.62
N GLN A 286 20.00 -2.34 22.01
CA GLN A 286 20.29 -3.29 23.07
C GLN A 286 20.27 -2.53 24.40
N ILE A 287 19.59 -3.08 25.39
CA ILE A 287 19.31 -2.42 26.66
C ILE A 287 19.72 -3.36 27.79
N HIS A 288 20.62 -2.89 28.65
CA HIS A 288 21.08 -3.61 29.82
C HIS A 288 20.86 -2.76 31.07
N VAL A 289 20.12 -3.31 32.01
CA VAL A 289 19.76 -2.69 33.29
C VAL A 289 20.66 -3.25 34.39
N ASP A 290 21.61 -2.46 34.86
CA ASP A 290 22.54 -2.78 35.95
C ASP A 290 22.24 -1.89 37.17
N GLY A 291 21.48 -2.43 38.13
CA GLY A 291 21.01 -1.70 39.31
C GLY A 291 20.20 -0.47 38.93
N GLU A 292 20.76 0.71 39.24
CA GLU A 292 20.20 2.05 39.01
C GLU A 292 20.62 2.66 37.65
N ARG A 293 21.32 1.90 36.81
CA ARG A 293 21.83 2.36 35.52
C ARG A 293 21.26 1.55 34.38
N ILE A 294 20.98 2.23 33.28
CA ILE A 294 20.57 1.64 32.02
C ILE A 294 21.65 1.96 31.00
N LEU A 295 22.26 0.92 30.48
CA LEU A 295 23.20 0.99 29.37
C LEU A 295 22.43 0.71 28.09
N ILE A 296 22.50 1.65 27.14
CA ILE A 296 21.94 1.44 25.80
C ILE A 296 23.05 1.36 24.77
N ARG A 297 22.90 0.46 23.82
CA ARG A 297 23.73 0.38 22.61
C ARG A 297 22.81 0.42 21.40
N ILE A 298 22.93 1.47 20.61
CA ILE A 298 22.13 1.69 19.41
C ILE A 298 22.89 1.14 18.21
N ALA A 299 22.29 0.13 17.58
CA ALA A 299 22.67 -0.40 16.29
C ALA A 299 21.59 0.00 15.28
N ALA A 300 21.74 1.16 14.62
CA ALA A 300 20.88 1.53 13.50
C ALA A 300 21.26 0.73 12.24
N ALA A 301 20.49 0.88 11.15
CA ALA A 301 20.71 0.22 9.86
C ALA A 301 22.20 0.11 9.44
N VAL A 302 22.50 -0.92 8.64
CA VAL A 302 23.85 -1.29 8.18
C VAL A 302 24.65 -0.05 7.76
N GLY A 303 25.74 0.23 8.47
CA GLY A 303 26.64 1.35 8.18
C GLY A 303 26.55 2.54 9.15
N THR A 304 25.60 2.56 10.09
CA THR A 304 25.55 3.61 11.12
C THR A 304 26.57 3.34 12.23
N ARG A 305 27.20 4.38 12.77
CA ARG A 305 28.11 4.24 13.92
C ARG A 305 27.33 3.78 15.15
N LEU A 306 27.88 2.77 15.84
CA LEU A 306 27.40 2.36 17.14
C LEU A 306 27.45 3.56 18.10
N HIS A 307 26.34 3.79 18.78
CA HIS A 307 26.24 4.80 19.83
C HIS A 307 25.91 4.11 21.16
N SER A 308 26.63 4.47 22.22
CA SER A 308 26.43 3.90 23.54
C SER A 308 26.26 5.01 24.56
N GLU A 309 25.30 4.84 25.46
CA GLU A 309 24.95 5.85 26.45
C GLU A 309 24.45 5.20 27.75
N THR A 310 24.52 5.95 28.85
CA THR A 310 24.04 5.54 30.16
C THR A 310 22.95 6.49 30.65
N LEU A 311 21.82 5.93 31.07
CA LEU A 311 20.68 6.66 31.62
C LEU A 311 20.43 6.21 33.08
N PRO A 312 19.92 7.08 33.96
CA PRO A 312 19.48 6.68 35.30
C PRO A 312 18.20 5.84 35.21
N ARG A 313 18.03 4.88 36.13
CA ARG A 313 16.81 4.08 36.30
C ARG A 313 15.89 4.72 37.35
N ASP A 314 14.57 4.64 37.13
CA ASP A 314 13.61 4.96 38.20
C ASP A 314 13.19 3.69 38.94
N GLU A 315 12.84 3.81 40.22
CA GLU A 315 12.41 2.66 41.02
C GLU A 315 11.13 2.03 40.42
N HIS A 316 11.11 0.69 40.30
CA HIS A 316 9.96 -0.13 39.84
C HIS A 316 9.58 0.00 38.35
N GLU A 317 10.46 0.47 37.46
CA GLU A 317 10.19 0.44 36.02
C GLU A 317 10.19 -0.98 35.44
N SER A 318 9.15 -1.31 34.66
CA SER A 318 9.13 -2.49 33.79
C SER A 318 10.00 -2.27 32.55
N PHE A 319 10.36 -3.34 31.83
CA PHE A 319 11.15 -3.21 30.59
C PHE A 319 10.45 -2.33 29.53
N ILE A 320 9.12 -2.26 29.54
CA ILE A 320 8.35 -1.41 28.61
C ILE A 320 8.43 0.06 28.99
N GLU A 321 8.35 0.39 30.27
CA GLU A 321 8.52 1.78 30.73
C GLU A 321 9.96 2.27 30.46
N ILE A 322 10.95 1.39 30.67
CA ILE A 322 12.34 1.64 30.25
C ILE A 322 12.42 1.88 28.74
N ALA A 323 11.82 1.01 27.91
CA ALA A 323 11.82 1.15 26.46
C ALA A 323 11.16 2.47 26.00
N LYS A 324 10.00 2.81 26.55
CA LYS A 324 9.29 4.09 26.28
C LYS A 324 10.18 5.29 26.61
N ARG A 325 10.84 5.27 27.77
CA ARG A 325 11.73 6.35 28.20
C ARG A 325 12.96 6.48 27.31
N ILE A 326 13.60 5.37 26.95
CA ILE A 326 14.74 5.36 26.02
C ILE A 326 14.32 5.95 24.68
N VAL A 327 13.23 5.47 24.08
CA VAL A 327 12.76 5.99 22.79
C VAL A 327 12.37 7.47 22.88
N GLY A 328 11.76 7.90 23.99
CA GLY A 328 11.48 9.30 24.26
C GLY A 328 12.73 10.17 24.42
N TYR A 329 13.81 9.62 24.98
CA TYR A 329 15.13 10.24 25.04
C TYR A 329 15.74 10.36 23.63
N LEU A 330 15.79 9.27 22.86
CA LEU A 330 16.32 9.27 21.50
C LEU A 330 15.58 10.24 20.57
N CYS A 331 14.27 10.41 20.77
CA CYS A 331 13.47 11.40 20.03
C CYS A 331 13.88 12.86 20.30
N LYS A 332 14.51 13.16 21.44
CA LYS A 332 14.94 14.52 21.81
C LYS A 332 16.40 14.81 21.49
N HIS A 333 17.23 13.77 21.42
CA HIS A 333 18.69 13.89 21.41
C HIS A 333 19.36 13.42 20.11
N LEU A 334 18.62 12.78 19.19
CA LEU A 334 19.10 12.35 17.86
C LEU A 334 18.19 12.87 16.74
#